data_AF-A0A7W0R2I0-F1
#
_entry.id   AF-A0A7W0R2I0-F1
#
_cell.length_a   1.000
_cell.length_b   1.000
_cell.length_c   1.000
_cell.angle_alpha   90.00
_cell.angle_beta   90.00
_cell.angle_gamma   90.00
#
_symmetry.space_group_name_H-M   'P 1'
#
loop_
_entity.id
_entity.type
_entity.pdbx_description
1 polymer ?
#
loop_
_entity_poly.entity_id
_entity_poly.type
_entity_poly.pdbx_seq_one_letter_code
_entity_poly.pdbx_strand_id
1 'polypeptide(L)'
;MGALLTESRQLFAGNGYARVSAAEVAGRACVTKGALYHHFGSKQGLFRAVLQQVHQEVGDKVAAAAADLNPWNQLVAGCATFLKASTEPQVQQIMLIDAPAVLGWG
;
A
#
# COMPACT_ATOMS: atom_id res chain seq x y z
N MET A 1 -2.12 5.50 15.69
CA MET A 1 -2.10 4.47 14.63
C MET A 1 -1.83 5.03 13.25
N GLY A 2 -2.54 6.10 12.82
CA GLY A 2 -2.36 6.71 11.49
C GLY A 2 -0.90 7.07 11.15
N ALA A 3 -0.16 7.64 12.09
CA ALA A 3 1.27 7.95 11.89
C ALA A 3 2.11 6.71 11.55
N LEU A 4 1.89 5.57 12.22
CA LEU A 4 2.66 4.35 11.97
C LEU A 4 2.43 3.79 10.56
N LEU A 5 1.17 3.78 10.07
CA LEU A 5 0.87 3.35 8.70
C LEU A 5 1.44 4.33 7.66
N THR A 6 1.30 5.63 7.88
CA THR A 6 1.84 6.67 6.98
C THR A 6 3.36 6.55 6.85
N GLU A 7 4.09 6.49 7.96
CA GLU A 7 5.55 6.37 7.94
C GLU A 7 6.00 5.04 7.33
N SER A 8 5.31 3.94 7.64
CA SER A 8 5.58 2.63 7.04
C SER A 8 5.41 2.67 5.53
N ARG A 9 4.33 3.27 5.04
CA ARG A 9 4.07 3.42 3.61
C ARG A 9 5.15 4.23 2.94
N GLN A 10 5.56 5.37 3.50
CA GLN A 10 6.63 6.19 2.92
C GLN A 10 7.95 5.41 2.83
N LEU A 11 8.31 4.69 3.88
CA LEU A 11 9.53 3.88 3.90
C LEU A 11 9.47 2.73 2.89
N PHE A 12 8.39 1.95 2.86
CA PHE A 12 8.25 0.85 1.91
C PHE A 12 8.18 1.34 0.46
N ALA A 13 7.45 2.41 0.18
CA ALA A 13 7.36 2.98 -1.16
C ALA A 13 8.68 3.57 -1.66
N GLY A 14 9.47 4.21 -0.79
CA GLY A 14 10.74 4.83 -1.18
C GLY A 14 11.92 3.86 -1.23
N ASN A 15 11.99 2.95 -0.26
CA ASN A 15 13.15 2.09 -0.06
C ASN A 15 12.89 0.63 -0.45
N GLY A 16 11.63 0.21 -0.63
CA GLY A 16 11.25 -1.18 -0.83
C GLY A 16 11.24 -1.99 0.47
N TYR A 17 10.33 -2.94 0.58
CA TYR A 17 10.12 -3.73 1.80
C TYR A 17 11.39 -4.36 2.32
N ALA A 18 12.22 -4.97 1.46
CA ALA A 18 13.41 -5.71 1.87
C ALA A 18 14.45 -4.85 2.63
N ARG A 19 14.57 -3.56 2.29
CA ARG A 19 15.57 -2.65 2.86
C ARG A 19 15.12 -1.94 4.13
N VAL A 20 13.82 -1.94 4.42
CA VAL A 20 13.25 -1.26 5.59
C VAL A 20 13.23 -2.20 6.80
N SER A 21 13.66 -1.75 7.98
CA SER A 21 13.57 -2.56 9.20
C SER A 21 12.36 -2.18 10.07
N ALA A 22 11.85 -3.10 10.89
CA ALA A 22 10.82 -2.77 11.89
C ALA A 22 11.32 -1.77 12.94
N ALA A 23 12.65 -1.71 13.15
CA ALA A 23 13.29 -0.72 14.03
C ALA A 23 13.19 0.69 13.46
N GLU A 24 13.52 0.84 12.17
CA GLU A 24 13.48 2.09 11.43
C GLU A 24 12.06 2.65 11.38
N VAL A 25 11.08 1.80 11.08
CA VAL A 25 9.66 2.17 11.08
C VAL A 25 9.20 2.64 12.46
N ALA A 26 9.52 1.88 13.51
CA ALA A 26 9.14 2.24 14.88
C ALA A 26 9.78 3.58 15.30
N GLY A 27 11.06 3.78 14.98
CA GLY A 27 11.77 5.03 15.24
C GLY A 27 11.14 6.23 14.52
N ARG A 28 10.83 6.08 13.23
CA ARG A 28 10.24 7.14 12.42
C ARG A 28 8.82 7.51 12.86
N ALA A 29 8.04 6.54 13.32
CA ALA A 29 6.70 6.75 13.86
C ALA A 29 6.67 7.13 15.35
N CYS A 30 7.83 7.30 16.00
CA CYS A 30 7.96 7.59 17.43
C CYS A 30 7.22 6.58 18.33
N VAL A 31 7.26 5.29 17.98
CA VAL A 31 6.69 4.19 18.77
C VAL A 31 7.75 3.17 19.15
N THR A 32 7.45 2.31 20.12
CA THR A 32 8.33 1.18 20.45
C THR A 32 8.13 0.03 19.47
N LYS A 33 9.17 -0.81 19.29
CA LYS A 33 9.03 -2.09 18.55
C LYS A 33 7.94 -2.98 19.15
N GLY A 34 7.81 -2.98 20.48
CA GLY A 34 6.78 -3.74 21.18
C GLY A 34 5.37 -3.30 20.79
N ALA A 35 5.11 -1.99 20.71
CA ALA A 35 3.83 -1.47 20.24
C ALA A 35 3.56 -1.84 18.78
N LEU A 36 4.57 -1.74 17.89
CA LEU A 36 4.44 -2.17 16.50
C LEU A 36 4.04 -3.65 16.39
N TYR A 37 4.74 -4.54 17.10
CA TYR A 37 4.45 -5.98 17.07
C TYR A 37 3.14 -6.33 17.78
N HIS A 38 2.76 -5.61 18.83
CA HIS A 38 1.45 -5.78 19.47
C HIS A 38 0.31 -5.49 18.49
N HIS A 39 0.45 -4.47 17.64
CA HIS A 39 -0.60 -4.08 16.69
C HIS A 39 -0.63 -4.92 15.42
N PHE A 40 0.53 -5.29 14.88
CA PHE A 40 0.61 -5.91 13.56
C PHE A 40 1.13 -7.36 13.58
N GLY A 41 1.57 -7.85 14.73
CA GLY A 41 2.18 -9.19 14.91
C GLY A 41 3.58 -9.32 14.30
N SER A 42 3.82 -8.71 13.14
CA SER A 42 5.09 -8.78 12.42
C SER A 42 5.27 -7.61 11.46
N LYS A 43 6.48 -7.45 10.92
CA LYS A 43 6.75 -6.51 9.81
C LYS A 43 5.91 -6.86 8.57
N GLN A 44 5.68 -8.14 8.31
CA GLN A 44 4.83 -8.61 7.22
C GLN A 44 3.36 -8.23 7.46
N GLY A 45 2.86 -8.33 8.70
CA GLY A 45 1.52 -7.88 9.06
C GLY A 45 1.34 -6.38 8.92
N LEU A 46 2.36 -5.60 9.26
CA LEU A 46 2.37 -4.15 9.04
C LEU A 46 2.36 -3.81 7.54
N PHE A 47 3.17 -4.51 6.74
CA PHE A 47 3.16 -4.34 5.30
C PHE A 47 1.82 -4.73 4.67
N ARG A 48 1.15 -5.78 5.16
CA ARG A 48 -0.21 -6.15 4.71
C ARG A 48 -1.21 -5.02 4.96
N ALA A 49 -1.12 -4.35 6.11
CA ALA A 49 -1.98 -3.21 6.42
C ALA A 49 -1.69 -2.00 5.50
N VAL A 50 -0.41 -1.73 5.19
CA VAL A 50 -0.02 -0.71 4.20
C VAL A 50 -0.56 -1.07 2.81
N LEU A 51 -0.40 -2.31 2.37
CA LEU A 51 -0.92 -2.78 1.09
C LEU A 51 -2.45 -2.61 1.00
N GLN A 52 -3.18 -2.96 2.06
CA GLN A 52 -4.63 -2.77 2.12
C GLN A 52 -5.02 -1.30 1.97
N GLN A 53 -4.28 -0.38 2.61
CA GLN A 53 -4.50 1.05 2.43
C GLN A 53 -4.28 1.50 0.97
N VAL A 54 -3.20 1.05 0.34
CA VAL A 54 -2.92 1.40 -1.06
C VAL A 54 -3.96 0.80 -2.01
N HIS A 55 -4.38 -0.44 -1.80
CA HIS A 55 -5.47 -1.06 -2.56
C HIS A 55 -6.78 -0.27 -2.44
N GLN A 56 -7.14 0.15 -1.23
CA GLN A 56 -8.36 0.94 -1.02
C GLN A 56 -8.28 2.26 -1.78
N GLU A 57 -7.17 2.99 -1.68
CA GLU A 57 -7.00 4.28 -2.38
C GLU A 57 -7.05 4.14 -3.91
N VAL A 58 -6.46 3.07 -4.46
CA VAL A 58 -6.55 2.78 -5.89
C VAL A 58 -7.97 2.40 -6.28
N GLY A 59 -8.65 1.58 -5.47
CA GLY A 59 -10.05 1.20 -5.65
C GLY A 59 -10.98 2.41 -5.66
N ASP A 60 -10.79 3.34 -4.72
CA ASP A 60 -11.56 4.58 -4.62
C ASP A 60 -11.36 5.47 -5.86
N LYS A 61 -10.11 5.61 -6.34
CA LYS A 61 -9.80 6.32 -7.60
C LYS A 61 -10.50 5.68 -8.80
N VAL A 62 -10.47 4.35 -8.90
CA VAL A 62 -11.10 3.58 -9.97
C VAL A 62 -12.62 3.75 -9.94
N ALA A 63 -13.23 3.61 -8.76
CA ALA A 63 -14.67 3.79 -8.58
C ALA A 63 -15.12 5.21 -8.92
N ALA A 64 -14.36 6.22 -8.49
CA ALA A 64 -14.65 7.61 -8.80
C ALA A 64 -14.53 7.91 -10.30
N ALA A 65 -13.51 7.38 -10.98
CA ALA A 65 -13.33 7.57 -12.43
C ALA A 65 -14.42 6.89 -13.27
N ALA A 66 -15.04 5.83 -12.75
CA ALA A 66 -16.13 5.12 -13.40
C ALA A 66 -17.52 5.69 -13.05
N ALA A 67 -17.64 6.62 -12.11
CA ALA A 67 -18.93 7.11 -11.64
C ALA A 67 -19.76 7.75 -12.77
N ASP A 68 -21.07 7.47 -12.77
CA ASP A 68 -22.07 8.06 -13.68
C ASP A 68 -21.85 7.84 -15.19
N LEU A 69 -21.07 6.82 -15.57
CA LEU A 69 -20.86 6.42 -16.96
C LEU A 69 -21.76 5.24 -17.35
N ASN A 70 -21.92 4.98 -18.65
CA ASN A 70 -22.51 3.73 -19.14
C ASN A 70 -21.55 2.54 -18.89
N PRO A 71 -22.03 1.28 -18.86
CA PRO A 71 -21.22 0.13 -18.45
C PRO A 71 -19.90 -0.05 -19.21
N TRP A 72 -19.88 0.22 -20.52
CA TRP A 72 -18.65 0.13 -21.31
C TRP A 72 -17.63 1.20 -20.91
N ASN A 73 -18.10 2.44 -20.77
CA ASN A 73 -17.24 3.56 -20.36
C ASN A 73 -16.78 3.42 -18.91
N GLN A 74 -17.57 2.83 -18.02
CA GLN A 74 -17.15 2.49 -16.65
C GLN A 74 -15.94 1.55 -16.67
N LEU A 75 -16.03 0.47 -17.46
CA LEU A 75 -14.95 -0.50 -17.61
C LEU A 75 -13.67 0.17 -18.15
N VAL A 76 -13.80 0.93 -19.24
CA VAL A 76 -12.65 1.60 -19.87
C VAL A 76 -12.02 2.62 -18.92
N ALA A 77 -12.81 3.47 -18.27
CA ALA A 77 -12.31 4.47 -17.32
C ALA A 77 -11.66 3.84 -16.08
N GLY A 78 -12.27 2.78 -15.56
CA GLY A 78 -11.73 2.03 -14.42
C GLY A 78 -10.39 1.37 -14.77
N CYS A 79 -10.31 0.65 -15.89
CA CYS A 79 -9.07 0.02 -16.37
C CYS A 79 -7.97 1.06 -16.63
N ALA A 80 -8.28 2.16 -17.31
CA ALA A 80 -7.32 3.23 -17.56
C ALA A 80 -6.78 3.85 -16.26
N THR A 81 -7.67 4.09 -15.29
CA THR A 81 -7.30 4.64 -13.98
C THR A 81 -6.44 3.68 -13.18
N PHE A 82 -6.79 2.39 -13.16
CA PHE A 82 -6.00 1.35 -12.52
C PHE A 82 -4.60 1.23 -13.14
N LEU A 83 -4.51 1.19 -14.48
CA LEU A 83 -3.23 1.11 -15.19
C LEU A 83 -2.37 2.34 -14.90
N LYS A 84 -2.96 3.55 -14.90
CA LYS A 84 -2.24 4.77 -14.53
C LYS A 84 -1.72 4.70 -13.10
N ALA A 85 -2.57 4.34 -12.13
CA ALA A 85 -2.16 4.21 -10.73
C ALA A 85 -1.04 3.17 -10.54
N SER A 86 -1.12 2.06 -11.26
CA SER A 86 -0.12 0.99 -11.27
C SER A 86 1.27 1.44 -11.77
N THR A 87 1.34 2.54 -12.52
CA THR A 87 2.62 3.15 -12.97
C THR A 87 3.13 4.25 -12.05
N GLU A 88 2.38 4.66 -11.03
CA GLU A 88 2.88 5.60 -10.01
C GLU A 88 3.96 4.89 -9.17
N PRO A 89 5.21 5.37 -9.09
CA PRO A 89 6.33 4.62 -8.50
C PRO A 89 6.07 4.08 -7.09
N GLN A 90 5.37 4.86 -6.25
CA GLN A 90 5.03 4.46 -4.88
C GLN A 90 4.01 3.32 -4.82
N VAL A 91 3.00 3.36 -5.72
CA VAL A 91 1.98 2.32 -5.83
C VAL A 91 2.59 1.08 -6.46
N GLN A 92 3.38 1.25 -7.52
CA GLN A 92 4.10 0.17 -8.19
C GLN A 92 5.01 -0.59 -7.23
N GLN A 93 5.82 0.12 -6.44
CA GLN A 93 6.73 -0.49 -5.47
C GLN A 93 5.97 -1.36 -4.45
N ILE A 94 4.85 -0.86 -3.92
CA ILE A 94 4.08 -1.59 -2.89
C ILE A 94 3.26 -2.74 -3.50
N MET A 95 2.43 -2.46 -4.51
CA MET A 95 1.44 -3.40 -5.03
C MET A 95 2.03 -4.42 -6.00
N LEU A 96 3.00 -4.03 -6.82
CA LEU A 96 3.45 -4.85 -7.96
C LEU A 96 4.86 -5.43 -7.78
N ILE A 97 5.67 -4.85 -6.89
CA ILE A 97 7.03 -5.35 -6.60
C ILE A 97 7.06 -6.05 -5.25
N ASP A 98 6.74 -5.34 -4.17
CA ASP A 98 6.89 -5.88 -2.81
C ASP A 98 5.77 -6.86 -2.46
N ALA A 99 4.52 -6.59 -2.83
CA ALA A 99 3.40 -7.46 -2.43
C ALA A 99 3.55 -8.91 -2.93
N PRO A 100 3.86 -9.18 -4.21
CA PRO A 100 4.12 -10.54 -4.67
C PRO A 100 5.33 -11.19 -3.98
N ALA A 101 6.40 -10.43 -3.73
CA ALA A 101 7.62 -10.94 -3.11
C ALA A 101 7.45 -11.29 -1.62
N VAL A 102 6.55 -10.59 -0.92
CA VAL A 102 6.40 -10.67 0.55
C VAL A 102 5.19 -11.49 0.97
N LEU A 103 4.08 -11.39 0.25
CA LEU A 103 2.81 -12.02 0.61
C LEU A 103 2.45 -13.19 -0.33
N GLY A 104 3.19 -13.37 -1.42
CA GLY A 104 2.88 -14.31 -2.48
C GLY A 104 1.77 -13.81 -3.40
N TRP A 105 1.50 -14.61 -4.44
CA TRP A 105 0.30 -14.49 -5.27
C TRP A 105 -0.78 -15.30 -4.56
N GLY A 106 -1.56 -14.65 -3.70
CA GLY A 106 -2.73 -15.29 -3.09
C GLY A 106 -3.73 -15.73 -4.14
#